data_AF-A0A497BY13-F1
#
_entry.id   AF-A0A497BY13-F1
#
_cell.length_a   1.000
_cell.length_b   1.000
_cell.length_c   1.000
_cell.angle_alpha   90.00
_cell.angle_beta   90.00
_cell.angle_gamma   90.00
#
_symmetry.space_group_name_H-M   'P 1'
#
loop_
_entity.id
_entity.type
_entity.pdbx_description
1 polymer ?
#
loop_
_entity_poly.entity_id
_entity_poly.type
_entity_poly.pdbx_seq_one_letter_code
_entity_poly.pdbx_strand_id
1 'polypeptide(L)'
;ASGVAVLLELARVLDRDKLHHEVWLTFFDAEDNGGLDGWEWIVGSTYMAEHLTVRPEFVIVVDMIGDAEQQIYKERNSDAALQDRLWAIAADLGYGDFFIPEYKWAMFDDHTPFAKREIVAVDIIDFDYPYWHTTQDTPDKVSAASLEHVGRVVEVLLEGERNIKRSEDNQ
;
A
#
# COMPACT_ATOMS: atom_id res chain seq x y z
N ALA A 1 -8.95 -7.86 4.70
CA ALA A 1 -10.24 -7.30 4.19
C ALA A 1 -10.21 -5.77 4.02
N SER A 2 -9.59 -5.04 4.95
CA SER A 2 -9.50 -3.58 4.94
C SER A 2 -8.89 -3.01 3.64
N GLY A 3 -7.77 -3.57 3.16
CA GLY A 3 -7.15 -3.15 1.90
C GLY A 3 -8.08 -3.29 0.69
N VAL A 4 -8.78 -4.42 0.57
CA VAL A 4 -9.80 -4.63 -0.47
C VAL A 4 -10.88 -3.54 -0.42
N ALA A 5 -11.37 -3.19 0.77
CA ALA A 5 -12.38 -2.15 0.94
C ALA A 5 -11.87 -0.78 0.47
N VAL A 6 -10.62 -0.42 0.79
CA VAL A 6 -9.99 0.81 0.30
C VAL A 6 -9.87 0.81 -1.22
N LEU A 7 -9.40 -0.27 -1.84
CA LEU A 7 -9.29 -0.34 -3.31
C LEU A 7 -10.65 -0.27 -4.00
N LEU A 8 -11.69 -0.89 -3.45
CA LEU A 8 -13.06 -0.79 -3.99
C LEU A 8 -13.59 0.63 -3.92
N GLU A 9 -13.31 1.36 -2.84
CA GLU A 9 -13.71 2.75 -2.72
C GLU A 9 -12.92 3.64 -3.69
N LEU A 10 -11.61 3.42 -3.84
CA LEU A 10 -10.80 4.08 -4.88
C LEU A 10 -11.36 3.84 -6.29
N ALA A 11 -11.80 2.61 -6.59
CA ALA A 11 -12.46 2.30 -7.87
C ALA A 11 -13.70 3.18 -8.13
N ARG A 12 -14.39 3.57 -7.06
CA ARG A 12 -15.61 4.39 -7.09
C ARG A 12 -15.31 5.89 -7.19
N VAL A 13 -14.27 6.37 -6.51
CA VAL A 13 -14.04 7.82 -6.32
C VAL A 13 -12.99 8.42 -7.24
N LEU A 14 -12.03 7.63 -7.75
CA LEU A 14 -10.94 8.16 -8.57
C LEU A 14 -11.48 8.90 -9.82
N ASP A 15 -11.02 10.14 -9.98
CA ASP A 15 -11.28 10.97 -11.14
C ASP A 15 -10.34 10.60 -12.28
N ARG A 16 -10.88 9.87 -13.26
CA ARG A 16 -10.13 9.36 -14.41
C ARG A 16 -9.48 10.46 -15.25
N ASP A 17 -10.04 11.67 -15.25
CA ASP A 17 -9.49 12.79 -16.03
C ASP A 17 -8.23 13.39 -15.37
N LYS A 18 -8.02 13.12 -14.07
CA LYS A 18 -6.83 13.54 -13.33
C LYS A 18 -5.75 12.46 -13.24
N LEU A 19 -6.08 11.22 -13.56
CA LEU A 19 -5.10 10.13 -13.50
C LEU A 19 -3.97 10.34 -14.51
N HIS A 20 -2.74 10.32 -14.00
CA HIS A 20 -1.54 10.39 -14.82
C HIS A 20 -0.98 9.03 -15.23
N HIS A 21 -1.53 7.96 -14.66
CA HIS A 21 -1.13 6.58 -14.88
C HIS A 21 -2.35 5.72 -15.21
N GLU A 22 -2.13 4.64 -15.95
CA GLU A 22 -3.09 3.56 -15.99
C GLU A 22 -3.09 2.86 -14.63
N VAL A 23 -4.22 2.87 -13.94
CA VAL A 23 -4.34 2.32 -12.58
C VAL A 23 -4.96 0.93 -12.65
N TRP A 24 -4.25 -0.07 -12.12
CA TRP A 24 -4.74 -1.44 -11.97
C TRP A 24 -5.06 -1.71 -10.51
N LEU A 25 -6.33 -1.94 -10.22
CA LEU A 25 -6.76 -2.41 -8.90
C LEU A 25 -6.72 -3.93 -8.90
N THR A 26 -5.77 -4.48 -8.14
CA THR A 26 -5.46 -5.91 -8.13
C THR A 26 -5.74 -6.49 -6.76
N PHE A 27 -6.40 -7.64 -6.72
CA PHE A 27 -6.69 -8.38 -5.50
C PHE A 27 -5.95 -9.72 -5.58
N PHE A 28 -4.85 -9.85 -4.84
CA PHE A 28 -4.08 -11.08 -4.81
C PHE A 28 -4.80 -12.15 -3.99
N ASP A 29 -4.60 -13.40 -4.39
CA ASP A 29 -5.17 -14.59 -3.74
C ASP A 29 -4.05 -15.44 -3.14
N ALA A 30 -4.39 -16.24 -2.13
CA ALA A 30 -3.46 -17.12 -1.40
C ALA A 30 -2.20 -16.41 -0.86
N GLU A 31 -2.38 -15.20 -0.33
CA GLU A 31 -1.34 -14.45 0.38
C GLU A 31 -1.04 -15.13 1.75
N ASP A 32 -2.07 -15.26 2.58
CA ASP A 32 -2.01 -15.70 3.99
C ASP A 32 -2.04 -17.25 4.17
N ASN A 33 -1.83 -18.01 3.09
CA ASN A 33 -1.89 -19.48 3.12
C ASN A 33 -0.57 -20.14 3.54
N GLY A 34 0.48 -19.37 3.82
CA GLY A 34 1.81 -19.91 3.99
C GLY A 34 1.92 -20.89 5.17
N GLY A 35 2.60 -22.02 4.93
CA GLY A 35 2.75 -23.09 5.91
C GLY A 35 1.52 -24.00 6.07
N LEU A 36 0.38 -23.69 5.45
CA LEU A 36 -0.77 -24.57 5.38
C LEU A 36 -0.62 -25.51 4.18
N ASP A 37 -0.71 -26.82 4.39
CA ASP A 37 -0.64 -27.84 3.32
C ASP A 37 0.55 -27.68 2.34
N GLY A 38 1.67 -27.12 2.81
CA GLY A 38 2.88 -26.89 2.01
C GLY A 38 2.82 -25.69 1.07
N TRP A 39 1.84 -24.80 1.24
CA TRP A 39 1.77 -23.53 0.52
C TRP A 39 2.86 -22.56 0.97
N GLU A 40 3.41 -21.83 0.02
CA GLU A 40 4.22 -20.64 0.27
C GLU A 40 3.32 -19.45 0.61
N TRP A 41 3.88 -18.41 1.21
CA TRP A 41 3.22 -17.11 1.37
C TRP A 41 3.13 -16.38 0.02
N ILE A 42 2.23 -15.39 -0.10
CA ILE A 42 2.20 -14.39 -1.20
C ILE A 42 2.16 -15.02 -2.61
N VAL A 43 1.44 -16.13 -2.79
CA VAL A 43 1.48 -16.92 -4.04
C VAL A 43 0.90 -16.13 -5.22
N GLY A 44 -0.23 -15.46 -5.01
CA GLY A 44 -0.90 -14.69 -6.07
C GLY A 44 -0.05 -13.52 -6.58
N SER A 45 0.54 -12.73 -5.68
CA SER A 45 1.41 -11.62 -6.04
C SER A 45 2.71 -12.09 -6.69
N THR A 46 3.30 -13.19 -6.20
CA THR A 46 4.48 -13.82 -6.83
C THR A 46 4.17 -14.23 -8.26
N TYR A 47 3.04 -14.93 -8.48
CA TYR A 47 2.62 -15.33 -9.82
C TYR A 47 2.43 -14.12 -10.74
N MET A 48 1.69 -13.09 -10.29
CA MET A 48 1.51 -11.88 -11.09
C MET A 48 2.84 -11.19 -11.39
N ALA A 49 3.67 -10.99 -10.37
CA ALA A 49 4.96 -10.35 -10.51
C ALA A 49 5.80 -11.07 -11.57
N GLU A 50 5.81 -12.41 -11.61
CA GLU A 50 6.53 -13.24 -12.60
C GLU A 50 5.96 -13.16 -14.02
N HIS A 51 4.63 -13.00 -14.17
CA HIS A 51 3.93 -13.12 -15.45
C HIS A 51 3.50 -11.78 -16.08
N LEU A 52 3.77 -10.65 -15.41
CA LEU A 52 3.51 -9.33 -15.97
C LEU A 52 4.23 -9.10 -17.31
N THR A 53 3.45 -8.73 -18.33
CA THR A 53 3.97 -8.35 -19.66
C THR A 53 4.21 -6.85 -19.80
N VAL A 54 3.69 -6.06 -18.87
CA VAL A 54 3.91 -4.60 -18.76
C VAL A 54 4.62 -4.32 -17.43
N ARG A 55 5.52 -3.33 -17.43
CA ARG A 55 6.23 -2.91 -16.21
C ARG A 55 5.50 -1.70 -15.60
N PRO A 56 4.85 -1.84 -14.44
CA PRO A 56 4.25 -0.70 -13.75
C PRO A 56 5.33 0.27 -13.27
N GLU A 57 4.98 1.55 -13.17
CA GLU A 57 5.88 2.58 -12.61
C GLU A 57 6.09 2.36 -11.11
N PHE A 58 5.04 1.97 -10.41
CA PHE A 58 5.09 1.56 -9.02
C PHE A 58 3.93 0.61 -8.64
N VAL A 59 4.07 -0.07 -7.51
CA VAL A 59 3.04 -0.90 -6.86
C VAL A 59 2.84 -0.40 -5.44
N ILE A 60 1.59 -0.30 -5.01
CA ILE A 60 1.21 0.03 -3.62
C ILE A 60 0.35 -1.12 -3.13
N VAL A 61 0.88 -1.87 -2.17
CA VAL A 61 0.14 -2.86 -1.39
C VAL A 61 -0.48 -2.16 -0.20
N VAL A 62 -1.70 -2.57 0.12
CA VAL A 62 -2.48 -2.03 1.25
C VAL A 62 -2.94 -3.22 2.06
N ASP A 63 -2.33 -3.43 3.23
CA ASP A 63 -2.65 -4.57 4.09
C ASP A 63 -2.91 -4.15 5.55
N MET A 64 -3.83 -4.85 6.21
CA MET A 64 -4.19 -4.66 7.63
C MET A 64 -4.48 -3.22 8.10
N ILE A 65 -4.78 -2.28 7.20
CA ILE A 65 -4.98 -0.85 7.53
C ILE A 65 -6.28 -0.50 8.29
N GLY A 66 -7.00 -1.49 8.81
CA GLY A 66 -8.36 -1.31 9.33
C GLY A 66 -8.44 -0.80 10.76
N ASP A 67 -7.37 -0.97 11.54
CA ASP A 67 -7.38 -0.80 13.01
C ASP A 67 -7.92 0.57 13.45
N ALA A 68 -8.75 0.59 14.49
CA ALA A 68 -9.24 1.82 15.10
C ALA A 68 -8.15 2.60 15.85
N GLU A 69 -7.10 1.92 16.32
CA GLU A 69 -5.92 2.52 16.95
C GLU A 69 -4.74 2.62 15.96
N GLN A 70 -5.05 2.84 14.67
CA GLN A 70 -4.13 2.78 13.54
C GLN A 70 -2.79 3.51 13.76
N GLN A 71 -1.67 2.80 13.54
CA GLN A 71 -0.31 3.35 13.53
C GLN A 71 0.52 2.76 12.38
N ILE A 72 0.59 3.49 11.25
CA ILE A 72 1.28 3.07 10.04
C ILE A 72 2.71 3.62 10.06
N TYR A 73 3.69 2.74 10.24
CA TYR A 73 5.12 3.05 10.18
C TYR A 73 5.69 2.78 8.79
N LYS A 74 6.86 3.36 8.49
CA LYS A 74 7.57 3.02 7.25
C LYS A 74 8.09 1.58 7.32
N GLU A 75 7.80 0.83 6.27
CA GLU A 75 8.22 -0.55 6.10
C GLU A 75 9.60 -0.57 5.40
N ARG A 76 10.50 -1.43 5.86
CA ARG A 76 11.94 -1.39 5.48
C ARG A 76 12.25 -1.98 4.11
N ASN A 77 11.43 -2.90 3.61
CA ASN A 77 11.58 -3.52 2.29
C ASN A 77 10.91 -2.69 1.17
N SER A 78 10.10 -1.71 1.54
CA SER A 78 9.40 -0.78 0.67
C SER A 78 10.31 0.31 0.11
N ASP A 79 10.00 0.79 -1.09
CA ASP A 79 10.76 1.87 -1.73
C ASP A 79 10.72 3.16 -0.89
N ALA A 80 11.90 3.66 -0.51
CA ALA A 80 12.03 4.80 0.39
C ALA A 80 11.46 6.10 -0.21
N ALA A 81 11.66 6.33 -1.50
CA ALA A 81 11.23 7.58 -2.14
C ALA A 81 9.70 7.64 -2.29
N LEU A 82 9.06 6.52 -2.64
CA LEU A 82 7.61 6.44 -2.70
C LEU A 82 6.97 6.52 -1.31
N GLN A 83 7.55 5.88 -0.29
CA GLN A 83 7.10 6.04 1.10
C GLN A 83 7.22 7.48 1.57
N ASP A 84 8.33 8.18 1.30
CA ASP A 84 8.48 9.58 1.67
C ASP A 84 7.39 10.46 1.05
N ARG A 85 7.02 10.20 -0.21
CA ARG A 85 5.92 10.91 -0.88
C ARG A 85 4.56 10.62 -0.23
N LEU A 86 4.25 9.35 0.04
CA LEU A 86 2.99 8.95 0.69
C LEU A 86 2.86 9.58 2.09
N TRP A 87 3.92 9.56 2.89
CA TRP A 87 3.93 10.16 4.22
C TRP A 87 3.86 11.69 4.17
N ALA A 88 4.48 12.33 3.17
CA ALA A 88 4.33 13.78 2.97
C ALA A 88 2.87 14.15 2.65
N ILE A 89 2.22 13.39 1.75
CA ILE A 89 0.80 13.56 1.45
C ILE A 89 -0.05 13.36 2.71
N ALA A 90 0.23 12.32 3.49
CA ALA A 90 -0.47 12.07 4.75
C ALA A 90 -0.32 13.24 5.74
N ALA A 91 0.88 13.79 5.87
CA ALA A 91 1.13 14.96 6.71
C ALA A 91 0.35 16.19 6.21
N ASP A 92 0.33 16.46 4.91
CA ASP A 92 -0.41 17.56 4.30
C ASP A 92 -1.93 17.43 4.48
N LEU A 93 -2.44 16.19 4.53
CA LEU A 93 -3.85 15.88 4.82
C LEU A 93 -4.18 15.91 6.33
N GLY A 94 -3.19 16.10 7.20
CA GLY A 94 -3.37 16.13 8.65
C GLY A 94 -3.39 14.74 9.31
N TYR A 95 -2.90 13.71 8.63
CA TYR A 95 -2.85 12.33 9.13
C TYR A 95 -1.48 11.95 9.74
N GLY A 96 -0.66 12.93 10.09
CA GLY A 96 0.69 12.69 10.64
C GLY A 96 0.74 11.93 11.96
N ASP A 97 -0.36 11.92 12.72
CA ASP A 97 -0.49 11.13 13.95
C ASP A 97 -0.75 9.62 13.68
N PHE A 98 -1.11 9.26 12.44
CA PHE A 98 -1.38 7.89 12.02
C PHE A 98 -0.29 7.37 11.07
N PHE A 99 0.23 8.23 10.19
CA PHE A 99 1.36 7.93 9.30
C PHE A 99 2.67 8.38 9.95
N ILE A 100 3.28 7.49 10.72
CA ILE A 100 4.47 7.77 11.53
C ILE A 100 5.72 7.70 10.64
N PRO A 101 6.48 8.80 10.44
CA PRO A 101 7.58 8.86 9.48
C PRO A 101 8.87 8.17 9.98
N GLU A 102 8.72 7.05 10.67
CA GLU A 102 9.80 6.26 11.27
C GLU A 102 9.78 4.83 10.71
N TYR A 103 10.95 4.28 10.41
CA TYR A 103 11.07 2.89 9.99
C TYR A 103 10.95 1.93 11.17
N LYS A 104 10.08 0.93 11.05
CA LYS A 104 9.88 -0.05 12.13
C LYS A 104 10.13 -1.48 11.66
N TRP A 105 9.23 -2.02 10.83
CA TRP A 105 9.18 -3.42 10.45
C TRP A 105 9.83 -3.70 9.09
N ALA A 106 10.27 -4.94 8.86
CA ALA A 106 10.74 -5.44 7.57
C ALA A 106 9.88 -6.66 7.19
N MET A 107 8.88 -6.46 6.34
CA MET A 107 7.83 -7.44 6.06
C MET A 107 8.09 -8.19 4.75
N PHE A 108 7.88 -9.50 4.80
CA PHE A 108 7.80 -10.32 3.59
C PHE A 108 6.32 -10.38 3.20
N ASP A 109 5.95 -9.54 2.24
CA ASP A 109 4.56 -9.29 1.84
C ASP A 109 4.47 -9.18 0.30
N ASP A 110 3.27 -9.01 -0.23
CA ASP A 110 2.89 -8.99 -1.64
C ASP A 110 3.65 -7.94 -2.48
N HIS A 111 4.26 -6.92 -1.86
CA HIS A 111 5.12 -5.95 -2.55
C HIS A 111 6.50 -6.54 -2.89
N THR A 112 6.96 -7.52 -2.12
CA THR A 112 8.33 -8.06 -2.17
C THR A 112 8.66 -8.73 -3.52
N PRO A 113 7.79 -9.53 -4.15
CA PRO A 113 8.05 -10.11 -5.47
C PRO A 113 8.27 -9.05 -6.56
N PHE A 114 7.55 -7.92 -6.49
CA PHE A 114 7.74 -6.79 -7.39
C PHE A 114 9.07 -6.09 -7.13
N ALA A 115 9.42 -5.84 -5.87
CA ALA A 115 10.71 -5.28 -5.49
C ALA A 115 11.89 -6.13 -5.96
N LYS A 116 11.80 -7.47 -5.87
CA LYS A 116 12.80 -8.41 -6.41
C LYS A 116 13.00 -8.30 -7.93
N ARG A 117 12.00 -7.78 -8.64
CA ARG A 117 12.04 -7.48 -10.07
C ARG A 117 12.41 -6.02 -10.37
N GLU A 118 12.94 -5.30 -9.38
CA GLU A 118 13.32 -3.88 -9.46
C GLU A 118 12.13 -2.96 -9.81
N ILE A 119 10.91 -3.37 -9.50
CA ILE A 119 9.73 -2.51 -9.59
C ILE A 119 9.62 -1.75 -8.27
N VAL A 120 9.44 -0.43 -8.34
CA VAL A 120 9.17 0.39 -7.15
C VAL A 120 7.91 -0.15 -6.48
N ALA A 121 8.03 -0.63 -5.26
CA ALA A 121 6.92 -1.25 -4.55
C ALA A 121 6.94 -0.83 -3.09
N VAL A 122 5.77 -0.52 -2.55
CA VAL A 122 5.59 -0.16 -1.14
C VAL A 122 4.44 -0.95 -0.54
N ASP A 123 4.55 -1.18 0.75
CA ASP A 123 3.53 -1.79 1.58
C ASP A 123 3.07 -0.78 2.64
N ILE A 124 1.78 -0.47 2.65
CA ILE A 124 1.12 0.35 3.66
C ILE A 124 0.42 -0.61 4.62
N ILE A 125 1.09 -0.89 5.73
CA ILE A 125 0.67 -1.88 6.72
C ILE A 125 0.69 -1.34 8.15
N ASP A 126 -0.32 -1.69 8.92
CA ASP A 126 -0.31 -1.56 10.38
C ASP A 126 -0.01 -2.92 11.01
N PHE A 127 1.26 -3.14 11.33
CA PHE A 127 1.71 -4.42 11.89
C PHE A 127 1.69 -4.45 13.42
N ASP A 128 1.46 -3.32 14.08
CA ASP A 128 1.30 -3.28 15.54
C ASP A 128 -0.14 -3.59 15.96
N TYR A 129 -0.74 -4.61 15.34
CA TYR A 129 -2.13 -5.01 15.49
C TYR A 129 -2.26 -6.31 16.31
N PRO A 130 -2.70 -6.27 17.58
CA PRO A 130 -2.70 -7.43 18.47
C PRO A 130 -3.60 -8.58 18.06
N TYR A 131 -4.56 -8.35 17.16
CA TYR A 131 -5.56 -9.34 16.76
C TYR A 131 -5.15 -10.15 15.52
N TRP A 132 -3.99 -9.83 14.91
CA TRP A 132 -3.43 -10.54 13.76
C TRP A 132 -3.32 -12.05 14.00
N HIS A 133 -3.77 -12.83 13.02
CA HIS A 133 -3.83 -14.31 13.08
C HIS A 133 -4.61 -14.86 14.29
N THR A 134 -5.59 -14.11 14.78
CA THR A 134 -6.52 -14.58 15.83
C THR A 134 -7.96 -14.57 15.34
N THR A 135 -8.82 -15.33 16.03
CA THR A 135 -10.27 -15.27 15.79
C THR A 135 -10.92 -13.95 16.24
N GLN A 136 -10.14 -13.01 16.77
CA GLN A 136 -10.58 -11.67 17.17
C GLN A 136 -10.31 -10.62 16.09
N ASP A 137 -9.69 -11.00 14.96
CA ASP A 137 -9.64 -10.14 13.79
C ASP A 137 -11.03 -10.06 13.15
N THR A 138 -11.86 -9.18 13.72
CA THR A 138 -13.29 -9.05 13.40
C THR A 138 -13.64 -7.59 13.13
N PRO A 139 -14.75 -7.32 12.38
CA PRO A 139 -15.09 -5.96 11.96
C PRO A 139 -15.28 -4.92 13.07
N ASP A 140 -15.49 -5.33 14.32
CA ASP A 140 -15.60 -4.40 15.46
C ASP A 140 -14.29 -3.70 15.84
N LYS A 141 -13.16 -4.11 15.25
CA LYS A 141 -11.86 -3.41 15.36
C LYS A 141 -11.63 -2.42 14.23
N VAL A 142 -12.51 -2.39 13.23
CA VAL A 142 -12.33 -1.58 12.03
C VAL A 142 -12.92 -0.17 12.23
N SER A 143 -12.15 0.84 11.86
CA SER A 143 -12.59 2.24 11.85
C SER A 143 -12.70 2.77 10.43
N ALA A 144 -13.84 3.40 10.13
CA ALA A 144 -14.04 4.08 8.84
C ALA A 144 -13.02 5.20 8.62
N ALA A 145 -12.60 5.90 9.68
CA ALA A 145 -11.59 6.94 9.59
C ALA A 145 -10.22 6.36 9.18
N SER A 146 -9.84 5.21 9.73
CA SER A 146 -8.58 4.53 9.38
C SER A 146 -8.53 4.10 7.91
N LEU A 147 -9.67 3.62 7.38
CA LEU A 147 -9.80 3.33 5.95
C LEU A 147 -9.71 4.61 5.10
N GLU A 148 -10.36 5.70 5.55
CA GLU A 148 -10.33 7.00 4.87
C GLU A 148 -8.91 7.57 4.80
N HIS A 149 -8.13 7.52 5.89
CA HIS A 149 -6.77 8.05 5.92
C HIS A 149 -5.93 7.46 4.78
N VAL A 150 -5.93 6.13 4.65
CA VAL A 150 -5.17 5.42 3.61
C VAL A 150 -5.73 5.69 2.22
N GLY A 151 -7.06 5.62 2.06
CA GLY A 151 -7.73 5.88 0.78
C GLY A 151 -7.41 7.28 0.24
N ARG A 152 -7.54 8.31 1.08
CA ARG A 152 -7.27 9.71 0.70
C ARG A 152 -5.81 9.95 0.32
N VAL A 153 -4.86 9.33 1.04
CA VAL A 153 -3.43 9.44 0.72
C VAL A 153 -3.13 8.85 -0.67
N VAL A 154 -3.66 7.66 -0.95
CA VAL A 154 -3.48 6.99 -2.26
C VAL A 154 -4.19 7.77 -3.38
N GLU A 155 -5.41 8.25 -3.14
CA GLU A 155 -6.17 9.08 -4.09
C GLU A 155 -5.38 10.33 -4.47
N VAL A 156 -4.88 11.08 -3.48
CA VAL A 156 -4.08 12.30 -3.73
C VAL A 156 -2.78 11.99 -4.45
N LEU A 157 -2.13 10.85 -4.18
CA LEU A 157 -0.95 10.44 -4.94
C LEU A 157 -1.27 10.18 -6.42
N LEU A 158 -2.40 9.51 -6.70
CA LEU A 158 -2.79 9.10 -8.05
C LEU A 158 -3.34 10.24 -8.91
N GLU A 159 -4.05 11.19 -8.29
CA GLU A 159 -4.64 12.37 -8.96
C GLU A 159 -3.74 13.62 -8.89
N GLY A 160 -2.72 13.61 -8.03
CA GLY A 160 -1.82 14.74 -7.82
C GLY A 160 -0.87 14.95 -9.00
N GLU A 161 -0.54 16.21 -9.28
CA GLU A 161 0.37 16.56 -10.39
C GLU A 161 1.69 15.78 -10.29
N ARG A 162 2.13 15.22 -11.41
CA ARG A 162 3.47 14.64 -11.52
C ARG A 162 4.46 15.78 -11.24
N ASN A 163 5.07 15.82 -10.06
CA ASN A 163 6.15 16.75 -9.74
C ASN A 163 7.35 16.47 -10.66
N ILE A 164 7.28 16.92 -11.91
CA ILE A 164 8.40 16.96 -12.84
C ILE A 164 9.22 18.18 -12.42
N LYS A 165 10.01 18.03 -11.35
CA LYS A 165 11.30 18.70 -11.31
C LYS A 165 12.29 17.78 -11.99
N ARG A 166 12.20 17.69 -13.32
CA ARG A 166 13.42 17.51 -14.10
C ARG A 166 14.24 18.75 -13.79
N SER A 167 15.43 18.57 -13.23
CA SER A 167 16.48 19.56 -13.26
C SER A 167 16.69 19.95 -14.72
N GLU A 168 16.04 21.03 -15.15
CA GLU A 168 16.48 21.76 -16.32
C GLU A 168 17.82 22.37 -15.96
N ASP A 169 18.82 21.97 -16.73
CA ASP A 169 20.11 22.63 -16.87
C ASP A 169 19.98 24.15 -16.71
N ASN A 170 20.85 24.71 -15.87
CA ASN A 170 21.33 26.06 -16.10
C ASN A 170 22.77 26.19 -15.61
N GLN A 171 23.66 26.10 -16.61
CA GLN A 171 24.98 26.72 -16.75
C GLN A 171 26.19 26.07 -16.06
#